data_AF-A0A9P4QTB8-F1
#
_entry.id   AF-A0A9P4QTB8-F1
#
_cell.length_a   1.000
_cell.length_b   1.000
_cell.length_c   1.000
_cell.angle_alpha   90.00
_cell.angle_beta   90.00
_cell.angle_gamma   90.00
#
_symmetry.space_group_name_H-M   'P 1'
#
loop_
_entity.id
_entity.type
_entity.pdbx_description
1 polymer ?
#
loop_
_entity_poly.entity_id
_entity_poly.type
_entity_poly.pdbx_seq_one_letter_code
_entity_poly.pdbx_strand_id
1 'polypeptide(L)'
;MFDDKYLLRGTDGGREAALALKSELQRELRKDSPAIADLPVLLKLYANVDKLGAAMARHGMHEGSNHLRDFCRGFCQTGGLSEFIDVGDGSGRADHEIKGVLQHFQDNPCCKHIVLGSCHDNGYVCNLDVIRSESSFHDRITLLKSFQTGRDYSHLPFKSIRLPSLFRTQAFSAPAPPAIENGSKNGTASAGQGSSYAARASASDNSTTEPIPTSPTTPANRSVVLVNAKGERLDRISKKPSQSAFSKYHSKKKELENTGKRGPCNLHFLGGACSMPAANCQFWHDGFDKVDIAVLKWFMRFQCCDMGPRCRSVSCFYGHACVNFCKGPCKFGPELHGVDRTGEREVPGK
;
A
#
# COMPACT_ATOMS: atom_id res chain seq x y z
N MET A 1 -5.73 -2.45 16.65
CA MET A 1 -6.17 -3.74 17.24
C MET A 1 -6.50 -3.51 18.71
N PHE A 2 -7.60 -4.08 19.18
CA PHE A 2 -8.05 -3.92 20.58
C PHE A 2 -7.07 -4.56 21.56
N ASP A 3 -7.09 -4.07 22.79
CA ASP A 3 -6.36 -4.62 23.91
C ASP A 3 -6.82 -6.04 24.26
N ASP A 4 -5.91 -6.84 24.81
CA ASP A 4 -6.10 -8.25 25.08
C ASP A 4 -7.23 -8.51 26.06
N LYS A 5 -7.45 -7.58 27.01
CA LYS A 5 -8.56 -7.66 27.97
C LYS A 5 -9.93 -7.74 27.30
N TYR A 6 -10.08 -7.23 26.08
CA TYR A 6 -11.30 -7.38 25.29
C TYR A 6 -11.26 -8.62 24.40
N LEU A 7 -10.14 -8.85 23.70
CA LEU A 7 -10.02 -9.96 22.75
C LEU A 7 -10.17 -11.34 23.43
N LEU A 8 -9.61 -11.50 24.63
CA LEU A 8 -9.65 -12.76 25.38
C LEU A 8 -11.05 -13.13 25.88
N ARG A 9 -11.98 -12.17 25.94
CA ARG A 9 -13.35 -12.37 26.44
C ARG A 9 -14.38 -12.64 25.34
N GLY A 10 -13.94 -12.88 24.10
CA GLY A 10 -14.82 -13.25 22.99
C GLY A 10 -16.02 -12.32 22.85
N THR A 11 -17.23 -12.88 22.81
CA THR A 11 -18.47 -12.12 22.63
C THR A 11 -18.66 -11.00 23.66
N ASP A 12 -18.41 -11.26 24.93
CA ASP A 12 -18.58 -10.27 26.00
C ASP A 12 -17.59 -9.12 25.85
N GLY A 13 -16.34 -9.46 25.53
CA GLY A 13 -15.30 -8.49 25.25
C GLY A 13 -15.56 -7.66 24.00
N GLY A 14 -16.16 -8.26 22.96
CA GLY A 14 -16.62 -7.55 21.77
C GLY A 14 -17.69 -6.51 22.10
N ARG A 15 -18.68 -6.89 22.92
CA ARG A 15 -19.74 -5.97 23.36
C ARG A 15 -19.17 -4.81 24.17
N GLU A 16 -18.31 -5.10 25.14
CA GLU A 16 -17.69 -4.09 25.98
C GLU A 16 -16.79 -3.16 25.16
N ALA A 17 -16.01 -3.69 24.22
CA ALA A 17 -15.14 -2.90 23.35
C ALA A 17 -15.91 -1.92 22.46
N ALA A 18 -17.07 -2.32 21.92
CA ALA A 18 -17.93 -1.43 21.14
C ALA A 18 -18.49 -0.27 21.97
N LEU A 19 -19.01 -0.57 23.17
CA LEU A 19 -19.49 0.46 24.11
C LEU A 19 -18.37 1.41 24.51
N ALA A 20 -17.24 0.85 24.93
CA ALA A 20 -16.11 1.63 25.40
C ALA A 20 -15.51 2.48 24.28
N LEU A 21 -15.40 1.96 23.04
CA LEU A 21 -14.96 2.74 21.88
C LEU A 21 -15.90 3.92 21.61
N LYS A 22 -17.21 3.69 21.61
CA LYS A 22 -18.19 4.78 21.45
C LYS A 22 -18.03 5.84 22.54
N SER A 23 -18.03 5.44 23.81
CA SER A 23 -17.91 6.37 24.94
C SER A 23 -16.60 7.16 24.92
N GLU A 24 -15.49 6.51 24.55
CA GLU A 24 -14.18 7.14 24.44
C GLU A 24 -14.14 8.18 23.33
N LEU A 25 -14.67 7.83 22.14
CA LEU A 25 -14.75 8.75 21.01
C LEU A 25 -15.63 9.96 21.34
N GLN A 26 -16.79 9.75 21.94
CA GLN A 26 -17.66 10.85 22.38
C GLN A 26 -16.95 11.74 23.41
N ARG A 27 -16.20 11.16 24.34
CA ARG A 27 -15.44 11.93 25.34
C ARG A 27 -14.33 12.77 24.70
N GLU A 28 -13.57 12.20 23.77
CA GLU A 28 -12.50 12.93 23.06
C GLU A 28 -13.05 14.04 22.15
N LEU A 29 -14.18 13.80 21.47
CA LEU A 29 -14.83 14.80 20.62
C LEU A 29 -15.49 15.92 21.43
N ARG A 30 -16.02 15.62 22.63
CA ARG A 30 -16.69 16.60 23.49
C ARG A 30 -15.77 17.73 23.96
N LYS A 31 -14.46 17.49 24.01
CA LYS A 31 -13.45 18.51 24.39
C LYS A 31 -13.44 19.70 23.43
N ASP A 32 -13.72 19.46 22.15
CA ASP A 32 -13.64 20.49 21.11
C ASP A 32 -15.03 20.84 20.57
N SER A 33 -15.88 19.83 20.38
CA SER A 33 -17.16 19.94 19.70
C SER A 33 -18.26 19.16 20.44
N PRO A 34 -18.84 19.72 21.52
CA PRO A 34 -19.90 19.06 22.30
C PRO A 34 -21.10 18.64 21.44
N ALA A 35 -21.54 19.50 20.52
CA ALA A 35 -22.65 19.22 19.62
C ALA A 35 -22.40 18.01 18.72
N ILE A 36 -21.15 17.75 18.33
CA ILE A 36 -20.76 16.57 17.53
C ILE A 36 -20.74 15.32 18.41
N ALA A 37 -20.26 15.43 19.65
CA ALA A 37 -20.17 14.32 20.59
C ALA A 37 -21.54 13.72 20.98
N ASP A 38 -22.60 14.53 20.93
CA ASP A 38 -23.97 14.11 21.24
C ASP A 38 -24.69 13.41 20.08
N LEU A 39 -24.11 13.42 18.87
CA LEU A 39 -24.68 12.74 17.71
C LEU A 39 -24.53 11.21 17.78
N PRO A 40 -25.41 10.45 17.09
CA PRO A 40 -25.23 9.01 16.93
C PRO A 40 -23.88 8.67 16.27
N VAL A 41 -23.18 7.68 16.82
CA VAL A 41 -21.88 7.23 16.32
C VAL A 41 -22.06 5.91 15.58
N LEU A 42 -21.67 5.90 14.30
CA LEU A 42 -21.60 4.70 13.46
C LEU A 42 -20.17 4.14 13.51
N LEU A 43 -20.01 2.93 14.05
CA LEU A 43 -18.72 2.24 14.13
C LEU A 43 -18.60 1.23 13.01
N LYS A 44 -17.61 1.40 12.13
CA LYS A 44 -17.28 0.44 11.06
C LYS A 44 -15.84 -0.02 11.19
N LEU A 45 -15.65 -1.32 11.43
CA LEU A 45 -14.34 -1.95 11.50
C LEU A 45 -14.15 -2.87 10.30
N TYR A 46 -12.96 -2.83 9.70
CA TYR A 46 -12.62 -3.63 8.53
C TYR A 46 -11.37 -4.45 8.83
N ALA A 47 -11.45 -5.76 8.60
CA ALA A 47 -10.30 -6.64 8.67
C ALA A 47 -10.53 -7.87 7.79
N ASN A 48 -9.46 -8.54 7.38
CA ASN A 48 -9.56 -9.95 7.02
C ASN A 48 -9.41 -10.74 8.31
N VAL A 49 -10.51 -11.33 8.81
CA VAL A 49 -10.54 -11.96 10.13
C VAL A 49 -9.61 -13.17 10.20
N ASP A 50 -9.55 -13.94 9.12
CA ASP A 50 -8.71 -15.14 9.03
C ASP A 50 -7.22 -14.81 9.12
N LYS A 51 -6.77 -13.83 8.33
CA LYS A 51 -5.37 -13.36 8.35
C LYS A 51 -5.02 -12.66 9.64
N LEU A 52 -5.96 -11.94 10.24
CA LEU A 52 -5.75 -11.30 11.54
C LEU A 52 -5.58 -12.36 12.63
N GLY A 53 -6.47 -13.36 12.69
CA GLY A 53 -6.36 -14.48 13.63
C GLY A 53 -5.05 -15.27 13.43
N ALA A 54 -4.73 -15.63 12.19
CA ALA A 54 -3.47 -16.30 11.87
C ALA A 54 -2.24 -15.46 12.29
N ALA A 55 -2.27 -14.13 12.11
CA ALA A 55 -1.21 -13.25 12.58
C ALA A 55 -1.12 -13.25 14.12
N MET A 56 -2.24 -13.15 14.83
CA MET A 56 -2.29 -13.23 16.29
C MET A 56 -1.68 -14.54 16.81
N ALA A 57 -2.08 -15.68 16.25
CA ALA A 57 -1.55 -17.00 16.62
C ALA A 57 -0.05 -17.11 16.37
N ARG A 58 0.46 -16.63 15.23
CA ARG A 58 1.91 -16.63 14.93
C ARG A 58 2.74 -15.84 15.94
N HIS A 59 2.14 -14.86 16.59
CA HIS A 59 2.80 -14.06 17.61
C HIS A 59 2.40 -14.44 19.04
N GLY A 60 1.98 -15.69 19.27
CA GLY A 60 1.73 -16.23 20.61
C GLY A 60 0.37 -15.87 21.22
N MET A 61 -0.51 -15.15 20.52
CA MET A 61 -1.86 -14.82 20.99
C MET A 61 -2.88 -15.88 20.56
N HIS A 62 -2.63 -17.14 20.94
CA HIS A 62 -3.47 -18.27 20.53
C HIS A 62 -4.90 -18.17 21.07
N GLU A 63 -5.07 -17.86 22.34
CA GLU A 63 -6.40 -17.70 22.95
C GLU A 63 -7.18 -16.54 22.33
N GLY A 64 -6.54 -15.38 22.16
CA GLY A 64 -7.15 -14.24 21.50
C GLY A 64 -7.52 -14.53 20.04
N SER A 65 -6.72 -15.32 19.33
CA SER A 65 -7.04 -15.78 17.97
C SER A 65 -8.27 -16.67 17.94
N ASN A 66 -8.41 -17.59 18.91
CA ASN A 66 -9.57 -18.48 19.00
C ASN A 66 -10.86 -17.72 19.28
N HIS A 67 -10.79 -16.66 20.09
CA HIS A 67 -11.94 -15.83 20.45
C HIS A 67 -12.24 -14.70 19.45
N LEU A 68 -11.41 -14.50 18.42
CA LEU A 68 -11.53 -13.35 17.52
C LEU A 68 -12.89 -13.28 16.80
N ARG A 69 -13.42 -14.41 16.31
CA ARG A 69 -14.73 -14.42 15.64
C ARG A 69 -15.87 -14.08 16.60
N ASP A 70 -15.81 -14.58 17.82
CA ASP A 70 -16.81 -14.31 18.84
C ASP A 70 -16.73 -12.86 19.31
N PHE A 71 -15.51 -12.31 19.42
CA PHE A 71 -15.29 -10.88 19.61
C PHE A 71 -15.95 -10.04 18.50
N CYS A 72 -15.73 -10.37 17.22
CA CYS A 72 -16.38 -9.68 16.11
C CYS A 72 -17.91 -9.74 16.19
N ARG A 73 -18.47 -10.91 16.53
CA ARG A 73 -19.93 -11.07 16.73
C ARG A 73 -20.45 -10.21 17.86
N GLY A 74 -19.80 -10.23 19.01
CA GLY A 74 -20.16 -9.40 20.16
C GLY A 74 -20.10 -7.91 19.85
N PHE A 75 -19.08 -7.48 19.09
CA PHE A 75 -18.98 -6.10 18.62
C PHE A 75 -20.21 -5.69 17.79
N CYS A 76 -20.62 -6.51 16.83
CA CYS A 76 -21.80 -6.25 15.99
C CYS A 76 -23.13 -6.27 16.76
N GLN A 77 -23.22 -7.01 17.87
CA GLN A 77 -24.44 -7.11 18.69
C GLN A 77 -24.68 -5.88 19.58
N THR A 78 -23.85 -4.84 19.48
CA THR A 78 -23.86 -3.72 20.43
C THR A 78 -24.32 -2.42 19.80
N GLY A 79 -25.32 -1.77 20.42
CA GLY A 79 -25.66 -0.38 20.15
C GLY A 79 -26.29 -0.10 18.78
N GLY A 80 -26.65 -1.13 18.01
CA GLY A 80 -27.39 -1.03 16.73
C GLY A 80 -26.65 -0.36 15.56
N LEU A 81 -25.52 0.30 15.82
CA LEU A 81 -24.71 1.05 14.85
C LEU A 81 -23.24 0.62 14.89
N SER A 82 -22.99 -0.63 15.29
CA SER A 82 -21.65 -1.20 15.33
C SER A 82 -21.54 -2.34 14.32
N GLU A 83 -20.58 -2.24 13.42
CA GLU A 83 -20.37 -3.20 12.34
C GLU A 83 -18.91 -3.64 12.28
N PHE A 84 -18.72 -4.94 12.08
CA PHE A 84 -17.45 -5.56 11.77
C PHE A 84 -17.54 -6.24 10.41
N ILE A 85 -16.76 -5.75 9.44
CA ILE A 85 -16.76 -6.20 8.05
C ILE A 85 -15.53 -7.08 7.84
N ASP A 86 -15.76 -8.37 7.62
CA ASP A 86 -14.73 -9.29 7.12
C ASP A 86 -14.58 -9.12 5.61
N VAL A 87 -13.45 -8.55 5.18
CA VAL A 87 -13.20 -8.25 3.76
C VAL A 87 -12.68 -9.45 2.97
N GLY A 88 -12.37 -10.55 3.68
CA GLY A 88 -11.85 -11.78 3.08
C GLY A 88 -10.51 -11.59 2.37
N ASP A 89 -10.16 -12.57 1.53
CA ASP A 89 -8.87 -12.64 0.88
C ASP A 89 -8.69 -11.68 -0.30
N GLY A 90 -7.50 -11.08 -0.35
CA GLY A 90 -7.08 -10.13 -1.38
C GLY A 90 -6.24 -9.02 -0.78
N SER A 91 -5.12 -8.69 -1.42
CA SER A 91 -4.29 -7.57 -0.97
C SER A 91 -5.04 -6.25 -1.14
N GLY A 92 -5.07 -5.43 -0.10
CA GLY A 92 -5.66 -4.08 -0.15
C GLY A 92 -7.18 -3.99 -0.17
N ARG A 93 -7.90 -5.09 0.14
CA ARG A 93 -9.38 -5.06 0.20
C ARG A 93 -9.92 -4.19 1.32
N ALA A 94 -9.34 -4.29 2.53
CA ALA A 94 -9.69 -3.39 3.63
C ALA A 94 -9.50 -1.93 3.22
N ASP A 95 -8.39 -1.63 2.54
CA ASP A 95 -8.09 -0.28 2.09
C ASP A 95 -9.06 0.22 1.02
N HIS A 96 -9.47 -0.66 0.10
CA HIS A 96 -10.48 -0.35 -0.90
C HIS A 96 -11.82 0.01 -0.26
N GLU A 97 -12.30 -0.81 0.68
CA GLU A 97 -13.56 -0.58 1.40
C GLU A 97 -13.51 0.71 2.22
N ILE A 98 -12.45 0.91 3.01
CA ILE A 98 -12.30 2.11 3.84
C ILE A 98 -12.25 3.37 2.96
N LYS A 99 -11.54 3.33 1.82
CA LYS A 99 -11.49 4.48 0.89
C LYS A 99 -12.85 4.79 0.27
N GLY A 100 -13.60 3.77 -0.15
CA GLY A 100 -14.94 3.95 -0.69
C GLY A 100 -15.90 4.54 0.34
N VAL A 101 -15.85 4.03 1.58
CA VAL A 101 -16.69 4.52 2.67
C VAL A 101 -16.31 5.94 3.10
N LEU A 102 -15.02 6.26 3.17
CA LEU A 102 -14.55 7.62 3.43
C LEU A 102 -15.07 8.60 2.36
N GLN A 103 -14.95 8.25 1.08
CA GLN A 103 -15.47 9.05 -0.03
C GLN A 103 -16.99 9.22 0.01
N HIS A 104 -17.73 8.19 0.44
CA HIS A 104 -19.17 8.32 0.58
C HIS A 104 -19.57 9.27 1.71
N PHE A 105 -18.94 9.15 2.89
CA PHE A 105 -19.32 9.91 4.07
C PHE A 105 -18.77 11.33 4.10
N GLN A 106 -17.67 11.62 3.41
CA GLN A 106 -17.15 13.00 3.33
C GLN A 106 -18.23 13.93 2.71
N ASP A 107 -18.84 13.50 1.60
CA ASP A 107 -19.79 14.31 0.84
C ASP A 107 -21.23 14.19 1.36
N ASN A 108 -21.45 13.35 2.39
CA ASN A 108 -22.77 13.12 2.97
C ASN A 108 -23.14 14.26 3.93
N PRO A 109 -24.22 15.03 3.67
CA PRO A 109 -24.60 16.17 4.52
C PRO A 109 -25.09 15.77 5.92
N CYS A 110 -25.49 14.50 6.11
CA CYS A 110 -25.90 13.96 7.40
C CYS A 110 -24.70 13.52 8.25
N CYS A 111 -23.54 13.25 7.64
CA CYS A 111 -22.33 12.95 8.38
C CYS A 111 -21.71 14.25 8.88
N LYS A 112 -21.64 14.49 10.18
CA LYS A 112 -21.06 15.74 10.69
C LYS A 112 -19.56 15.65 10.96
N HIS A 113 -19.07 14.46 11.31
CA HIS A 113 -17.68 14.23 11.67
C HIS A 113 -17.25 12.80 11.34
N ILE A 114 -15.99 12.63 10.94
CA ILE A 114 -15.37 11.33 10.62
C ILE A 114 -14.16 11.13 11.53
N VAL A 115 -14.13 10.00 12.23
CA VAL A 115 -12.93 9.54 12.94
C VAL A 115 -12.31 8.40 12.15
N LEU A 116 -11.09 8.60 11.63
CA LEU A 116 -10.42 7.64 10.75
C LEU A 116 -9.27 6.91 11.46
N GLY A 117 -9.40 5.58 11.58
CA GLY A 117 -8.44 4.70 12.26
C GLY A 117 -7.37 4.05 11.40
N SER A 118 -7.04 4.62 10.22
CA SER A 118 -6.12 4.00 9.25
C SER A 118 -4.68 4.51 9.29
N CYS A 119 -4.30 5.24 10.35
CA CYS A 119 -3.05 6.00 10.42
C CYS A 119 -1.73 5.20 10.36
N HIS A 120 -1.78 3.87 10.28
CA HIS A 120 -0.60 3.00 10.20
C HIS A 120 -0.13 2.79 8.75
N ASP A 121 -0.97 3.08 7.75
CA ASP A 121 -0.67 2.87 6.33
C ASP A 121 -0.65 4.22 5.58
N ASN A 122 0.49 4.56 4.96
CA ASN A 122 0.61 5.78 4.15
C ASN A 122 -0.31 5.76 2.91
N GLY A 123 -0.90 4.61 2.56
CA GLY A 123 -1.84 4.46 1.45
C GLY A 123 -3.11 5.32 1.54
N TYR A 124 -3.44 5.89 2.70
CA TYR A 124 -4.57 6.81 2.89
C TYR A 124 -4.19 8.29 2.88
N VAL A 125 -2.90 8.63 2.95
CA VAL A 125 -2.43 10.02 3.04
C VAL A 125 -2.87 10.82 1.81
N CYS A 126 -2.80 10.24 0.61
CA CYS A 126 -3.27 10.91 -0.60
C CYS A 126 -4.78 11.24 -0.55
N ASN A 127 -5.61 10.35 0.00
CA ASN A 127 -7.03 10.63 0.18
C ASN A 127 -7.25 11.77 1.17
N LEU A 128 -6.48 11.77 2.26
CA LEU A 128 -6.51 12.80 3.28
C LEU A 128 -5.97 14.16 2.76
N ASP A 129 -4.99 14.16 1.86
CA ASP A 129 -4.48 15.38 1.21
C ASP A 129 -5.49 16.03 0.26
N VAL A 130 -6.29 15.23 -0.45
CA VAL A 130 -7.41 15.75 -1.25
C VAL A 130 -8.40 16.45 -0.32
N ILE A 131 -8.78 15.79 0.77
CA ILE A 131 -9.69 16.37 1.76
C ILE A 131 -9.08 17.62 2.43
N ARG A 132 -7.77 17.63 2.67
CA ARG A 132 -7.02 18.79 3.17
C ARG A 132 -7.10 20.00 2.24
N SER A 133 -7.18 19.81 0.92
CA SER A 133 -7.25 20.97 0.03
C SER A 133 -8.55 21.77 0.16
N GLU A 134 -9.58 21.18 0.78
CA GLU A 134 -10.88 21.79 1.01
C GLU A 134 -11.03 22.23 2.47
N SER A 135 -10.84 23.52 2.74
CA SER A 135 -10.78 24.11 4.08
C SER A 135 -11.99 23.81 4.98
N SER A 136 -13.17 23.56 4.40
CA SER A 136 -14.41 23.20 5.11
C SER A 136 -14.40 21.81 5.78
N PHE A 137 -13.41 20.95 5.47
CA PHE A 137 -13.35 19.57 5.97
C PHE A 137 -12.31 19.32 7.05
N HIS A 138 -11.43 20.29 7.34
CA HIS A 138 -10.35 20.12 8.30
C HIS A 138 -10.88 19.80 9.70
N ASP A 139 -11.91 20.54 10.12
CA ASP A 139 -12.54 20.37 11.44
C ASP A 139 -13.49 19.18 11.50
N ARG A 140 -13.81 18.55 10.36
CA ARG A 140 -14.72 17.41 10.25
C ARG A 140 -14.00 16.05 10.31
N ILE A 141 -12.67 16.03 10.32
CA ILE A 141 -11.90 14.78 10.36
C ILE A 141 -10.98 14.75 11.58
N THR A 142 -11.03 13.63 12.32
CA THR A 142 -10.07 13.33 13.38
C THR A 142 -9.39 12.00 13.09
N LEU A 143 -8.06 11.99 13.18
CA LEU A 143 -7.24 10.82 12.98
C LEU A 143 -7.10 10.03 14.28
N LEU A 144 -7.55 8.78 14.28
CA LEU A 144 -7.30 7.85 15.36
C LEU A 144 -5.96 7.16 15.12
N LYS A 145 -4.94 7.56 15.88
CA LYS A 145 -3.57 7.04 15.77
C LYS A 145 -3.43 5.70 16.49
N SER A 146 -2.77 4.76 15.82
CA SER A 146 -2.36 3.48 16.40
C SER A 146 -1.00 3.60 17.12
N PHE A 147 -0.51 2.50 17.70
CA PHE A 147 0.85 2.44 18.27
C PHE A 147 1.94 2.81 17.26
N GLN A 148 1.70 2.52 15.98
CA GLN A 148 2.53 2.98 14.87
C GLN A 148 1.71 3.96 14.00
N THR A 149 2.36 5.05 13.59
CA THR A 149 1.80 6.01 12.65
C THR A 149 2.70 6.08 11.44
N GLY A 150 2.11 6.08 10.24
CA GLY A 150 2.82 6.25 8.99
C GLY A 150 3.60 7.58 8.98
N ARG A 151 4.79 7.57 8.36
CA ARG A 151 5.71 8.73 8.38
C ARG A 151 5.09 9.97 7.74
N ASP A 152 4.18 9.77 6.80
CA ASP A 152 3.61 10.84 5.98
C ASP A 152 2.34 11.44 6.63
N TYR A 153 1.99 11.05 7.87
CA TYR A 153 0.86 11.65 8.58
C TYR A 153 1.21 12.92 9.36
N SER A 154 2.50 13.23 9.55
CA SER A 154 2.94 14.36 10.38
C SER A 154 2.65 15.73 9.77
N HIS A 155 2.51 15.81 8.45
CA HIS A 155 2.28 17.07 7.73
C HIS A 155 0.79 17.35 7.48
N LEU A 156 -0.10 16.43 7.88
CA LEU A 156 -1.54 16.59 7.71
C LEU A 156 -2.09 17.47 8.85
N PRO A 157 -2.96 18.46 8.56
CA PRO A 157 -3.47 19.40 9.56
C PRO A 157 -4.62 18.84 10.40
N PHE A 158 -4.93 17.55 10.29
CA PHE A 158 -6.03 16.94 11.02
C PHE A 158 -5.70 16.74 12.49
N LYS A 159 -6.68 17.03 13.35
CA LYS A 159 -6.59 16.65 14.77
C LYS A 159 -6.36 15.14 14.87
N SER A 160 -5.54 14.75 15.82
CA SER A 160 -5.26 13.34 16.09
C SER A 160 -5.57 12.98 17.53
N ILE A 161 -6.13 11.79 17.75
CA ILE A 161 -6.39 11.21 19.07
C ILE A 161 -5.74 9.82 19.19
N ARG A 162 -5.51 9.38 20.42
CA ARG A 162 -5.06 8.02 20.75
C ARG A 162 -5.94 7.50 21.88
N LEU A 163 -6.31 6.22 21.81
CA LEU A 163 -7.14 5.56 22.83
C LEU A 163 -6.37 4.38 23.45
N PRO A 164 -5.32 4.65 24.26
CA PRO A 164 -4.41 3.62 24.77
C PRO A 164 -5.07 2.64 25.76
N SER A 165 -6.22 3.00 26.32
CA SER A 165 -7.04 2.12 27.18
C SER A 165 -7.86 1.08 26.39
N LEU A 166 -8.02 1.28 25.08
CA LEU A 166 -8.84 0.47 24.18
C LEU A 166 -8.01 -0.35 23.20
N PHE A 167 -6.94 0.23 22.70
CA PHE A 167 -6.08 -0.38 21.69
C PHE A 167 -4.69 -0.66 22.25
N ARG A 168 -4.09 -1.74 21.75
CA ARG A 168 -2.69 -2.07 22.07
C ARG A 168 -1.77 -0.91 21.70
N THR A 169 -0.84 -0.62 22.60
CA THR A 169 0.18 0.42 22.46
C THR A 169 1.51 -0.11 21.92
N GLN A 170 1.59 -1.42 21.65
CA GLN A 170 2.77 -2.09 21.11
C GLN A 170 2.38 -3.15 20.07
N ALA A 171 3.31 -3.44 19.16
CA ALA A 171 3.19 -4.55 18.23
C ALA A 171 3.13 -5.90 18.96
N PHE A 172 2.82 -6.98 18.24
CA PHE A 172 2.95 -8.31 18.80
C PHE A 172 4.43 -8.62 19.09
N SER A 173 4.73 -9.21 20.26
CA SER A 173 6.06 -9.79 20.48
C SER A 173 6.20 -11.08 19.67
N ALA A 174 7.31 -11.23 18.97
CA ALA A 174 7.66 -12.55 18.43
C ALA A 174 8.05 -13.47 19.60
N PRO A 175 7.58 -14.73 19.66
CA PRO A 175 8.09 -15.67 20.63
C PRO A 175 9.59 -15.86 20.40
N ALA A 176 10.39 -15.64 21.45
CA ALA A 176 11.82 -15.90 21.40
C ALA A 176 12.04 -17.41 21.16
N PRO A 177 12.94 -17.82 20.25
CA PRO A 177 13.31 -19.22 20.14
C PRO A 177 13.96 -19.68 21.47
N PRO A 178 13.72 -20.93 21.91
CA PRO A 178 14.35 -21.46 23.11
C PRO A 178 15.88 -21.44 22.95
N ALA A 179 16.55 -20.78 23.89
CA ALA A 179 18.00 -20.64 23.88
C ALA A 179 18.66 -21.99 24.15
N ILE A 180 19.47 -22.47 23.20
CA ILE A 180 20.50 -23.48 23.46
C ILE A 180 21.81 -22.72 23.66
N GLU A 181 22.38 -22.83 24.86
CA GLU A 181 23.71 -22.33 25.21
C GLU A 181 24.80 -23.10 24.45
N ASN A 182 25.58 -22.41 23.63
CA ASN A 182 27.04 -22.25 23.87
C ASN A 182 27.77 -21.54 22.72
N GLY A 183 28.78 -20.74 23.10
CA GLY A 183 29.98 -20.54 22.29
C GLY A 183 30.14 -19.19 21.59
N SER A 184 30.59 -18.20 22.35
CA SER A 184 31.01 -16.86 21.92
C SER A 184 31.99 -16.84 20.73
N LYS A 185 31.64 -16.12 19.65
CA LYS A 185 32.56 -15.33 18.82
C LYS A 185 31.86 -14.07 18.27
N ASN A 186 32.54 -12.93 18.43
CA ASN A 186 32.14 -11.58 18.05
C ASN A 186 31.59 -11.46 16.61
N GLY A 187 30.51 -10.68 16.46
CA GLY A 187 29.99 -10.23 15.18
C GLY A 187 28.85 -9.22 15.34
N THR A 188 29.12 -7.97 15.02
CA THR A 188 28.20 -6.82 15.04
C THR A 188 26.98 -7.08 14.16
N ALA A 189 25.78 -7.17 14.74
CA ALA A 189 24.54 -7.40 14.00
C ALA A 189 23.86 -6.09 13.62
N SER A 190 23.87 -5.78 12.32
CA SER A 190 23.09 -4.72 11.67
C SER A 190 21.67 -5.23 11.39
N ALA A 191 20.67 -4.46 11.80
CA ALA A 191 19.25 -4.77 11.59
C ALA A 191 18.87 -4.67 10.10
N GLY A 192 18.32 -5.75 9.57
CA GLY A 192 17.96 -5.90 8.16
C GLY A 192 16.92 -4.90 7.67
N GLN A 193 17.34 -4.06 6.73
CA GLN A 193 16.47 -3.23 5.91
C GLN A 193 15.71 -4.12 4.90
N GLY A 194 14.40 -3.89 4.79
CA GLY A 194 13.62 -4.37 3.66
C GLY A 194 14.12 -3.72 2.37
N SER A 195 14.96 -4.44 1.63
CA SER A 195 15.53 -4.00 0.34
C SER A 195 14.41 -3.83 -0.69
N SER A 196 14.19 -2.59 -1.14
CA SER A 196 13.30 -2.27 -2.27
C SER A 196 13.86 -2.86 -3.57
N TYR A 197 12.96 -3.21 -4.48
CA TYR A 197 13.27 -3.80 -5.79
C TYR A 197 14.20 -2.93 -6.66
N ALA A 198 14.28 -1.62 -6.39
CA ALA A 198 15.15 -0.70 -7.14
C ALA A 198 16.64 -0.99 -6.94
N ALA A 199 17.03 -1.53 -5.78
CA ALA A 199 18.42 -1.90 -5.49
C ALA A 199 18.92 -3.08 -6.35
N ARG A 200 18.01 -3.86 -6.94
CA ARG A 200 18.34 -5.13 -7.65
C ARG A 200 18.43 -4.96 -9.15
N ALA A 201 17.87 -3.88 -9.70
CA ALA A 201 17.96 -3.53 -11.11
C ALA A 201 19.28 -2.82 -11.48
N SER A 202 20.13 -2.51 -10.50
CA SER A 202 21.43 -1.84 -10.70
C SER A 202 22.64 -2.75 -10.50
N ALA A 203 22.42 -4.05 -10.23
CA ALA A 203 23.48 -5.01 -9.96
C ALA A 203 23.40 -6.19 -10.93
N SER A 204 23.81 -5.95 -12.17
CA SER A 204 24.16 -7.01 -13.11
C SER A 204 25.12 -6.45 -14.16
N ASP A 205 26.35 -6.19 -13.74
CA ASP A 205 27.50 -6.08 -14.65
C ASP A 205 28.57 -7.05 -14.15
N ASN A 206 28.61 -8.21 -14.78
CA ASN A 206 29.75 -9.09 -15.03
C ASN A 206 29.26 -10.54 -15.13
N SER A 207 29.13 -11.04 -16.37
CA SER A 207 29.62 -12.38 -16.70
C SER A 207 29.84 -12.49 -18.21
N THR A 208 31.09 -12.85 -18.49
CA THR A 208 31.74 -13.15 -19.75
C THR A 208 30.95 -14.17 -20.58
N THR A 209 30.78 -13.91 -21.88
CA THR A 209 30.29 -14.89 -22.87
C THR A 209 31.32 -15.07 -23.99
N GLU A 210 31.47 -16.31 -24.44
CA GLU A 210 32.08 -16.67 -25.74
C GLU A 210 31.02 -17.30 -26.67
N PRO A 211 31.24 -17.31 -28.01
CA PRO A 211 30.23 -16.87 -28.99
C PRO A 211 29.81 -17.97 -30.00
N ILE A 212 28.78 -17.68 -30.83
CA ILE A 212 28.49 -18.23 -32.20
C ILE A 212 27.09 -17.71 -32.70
N PRO A 213 26.83 -17.49 -34.02
CA PRO A 213 27.38 -16.48 -34.93
C PRO A 213 26.32 -15.54 -35.55
N THR A 214 26.83 -14.51 -36.23
CA THR A 214 26.21 -13.37 -36.94
C THR A 214 25.23 -13.65 -38.08
N SER A 215 24.20 -12.80 -38.21
CA SER A 215 23.79 -12.02 -39.40
C SER A 215 22.49 -11.22 -39.16
N PRO A 216 22.17 -10.13 -39.91
CA PRO A 216 22.97 -8.97 -40.30
C PRO A 216 22.42 -7.65 -39.70
N THR A 217 23.33 -6.69 -39.64
CA THR A 217 23.28 -5.35 -39.03
C THR A 217 22.13 -4.47 -39.53
N THR A 218 21.38 -3.87 -38.60
CA THR A 218 20.72 -2.56 -38.80
C THR A 218 21.25 -1.60 -37.75
N PRO A 219 21.72 -0.39 -38.11
CA PRO A 219 22.48 0.47 -37.21
C PRO A 219 21.54 1.34 -36.36
N ALA A 220 21.10 0.86 -35.19
CA ALA A 220 20.46 1.72 -34.17
C ALA A 220 20.28 1.02 -32.81
N ASN A 221 21.37 0.64 -32.14
CA ASN A 221 21.26 0.24 -30.73
C ASN A 221 22.16 1.10 -29.86
N ARG A 222 21.91 2.42 -29.92
CA ARG A 222 22.32 3.29 -28.82
C ARG A 222 21.24 3.19 -27.75
N SER A 223 21.58 2.54 -26.65
CA SER A 223 20.82 2.50 -25.41
C SER A 223 20.70 3.92 -24.83
N VAL A 224 19.79 4.74 -25.37
CA VAL A 224 19.64 6.15 -24.99
C VAL A 224 18.44 6.39 -24.10
N VAL A 225 18.55 7.39 -23.24
CA VAL A 225 17.44 7.96 -22.46
C VAL A 225 17.21 9.41 -22.85
N LEU A 226 15.96 9.83 -22.84
CA LEU A 226 15.58 11.22 -23.12
C LEU A 226 15.78 12.06 -21.87
N VAL A 227 16.40 13.22 -22.03
CA VAL A 227 16.56 14.21 -20.95
C VAL A 227 16.22 15.61 -21.44
N ASN A 228 15.79 16.47 -20.53
CA ASN A 228 15.61 17.90 -20.81
C ASN A 228 16.94 18.67 -20.78
N ALA A 229 16.89 19.99 -21.00
CA ALA A 229 18.05 20.87 -20.92
C ALA A 229 18.82 20.74 -19.57
N LYS A 230 18.09 20.55 -18.46
CA LYS A 230 18.61 20.36 -17.10
C LYS A 230 19.18 18.96 -16.84
N GLY A 231 19.09 18.06 -17.81
CA GLY A 231 19.53 16.68 -17.68
C GLY A 231 18.57 15.80 -16.88
N GLU A 232 17.32 16.18 -16.68
CA GLU A 232 16.32 15.35 -15.99
C GLU A 232 15.73 14.34 -16.97
N ARG A 233 15.61 13.07 -16.56
CA ARG A 233 15.05 12.02 -17.41
C ARG A 233 13.58 12.29 -17.70
N LEU A 234 13.27 12.31 -18.98
CA LEU A 234 11.91 12.39 -19.48
C LEU A 234 11.42 10.99 -19.85
N ASP A 235 10.19 10.70 -19.46
CA ASP A 235 9.48 9.55 -20.00
C ASP A 235 8.86 9.89 -21.36
N ARG A 236 8.89 8.91 -22.26
CA ARG A 236 8.08 8.96 -23.48
C ARG A 236 6.61 8.85 -23.09
N ILE A 237 5.79 9.79 -23.58
CA ILE A 237 4.35 9.78 -23.35
C ILE A 237 3.80 8.47 -23.94
N SER A 238 3.32 7.61 -23.06
CA SER A 238 2.76 6.31 -23.46
C SER A 238 1.31 6.50 -23.86
N LYS A 239 0.94 6.10 -25.08
CA LYS A 239 -0.47 6.07 -25.50
C LYS A 239 -1.25 5.18 -24.54
N LYS A 240 -2.37 5.70 -24.01
CA LYS A 240 -3.27 4.91 -23.16
C LYS A 240 -3.81 3.72 -23.98
N PRO A 241 -3.68 2.48 -23.48
CA PRO A 241 -4.31 1.32 -24.12
C PRO A 241 -5.83 1.50 -24.30
N SER A 242 -6.40 0.83 -25.29
CA SER A 242 -7.85 0.87 -25.51
C SER A 242 -8.61 0.23 -24.34
N GLN A 243 -9.88 0.60 -24.18
CA GLN A 243 -10.73 -0.01 -23.15
C GLN A 243 -10.83 -1.54 -23.32
N SER A 244 -10.87 -2.03 -24.56
CA SER A 244 -10.88 -3.47 -24.85
C SER A 244 -9.60 -4.17 -24.38
N ALA A 245 -8.43 -3.51 -24.50
CA ALA A 245 -7.17 -4.05 -24.00
C ALA A 245 -7.17 -4.15 -22.46
N PHE A 246 -7.71 -3.14 -21.77
CA PHE A 246 -7.88 -3.20 -20.30
C PHE A 246 -8.81 -4.34 -19.88
N SER A 247 -9.97 -4.47 -20.52
CA SER A 247 -10.92 -5.56 -20.22
C SER A 247 -10.29 -6.93 -20.43
N LYS A 248 -9.55 -7.12 -21.53
CA LYS A 248 -8.82 -8.36 -21.81
C LYS A 248 -7.79 -8.67 -20.74
N TYR A 249 -6.95 -7.69 -20.38
CA TYR A 249 -5.94 -7.82 -19.32
C TYR A 249 -6.57 -8.25 -17.99
N HIS A 250 -7.67 -7.61 -17.58
CA HIS A 250 -8.34 -7.92 -16.33
C HIS A 250 -8.99 -9.32 -16.34
N SER A 251 -9.60 -9.72 -17.46
CA SER A 251 -10.11 -11.08 -17.62
C SER A 251 -8.99 -12.12 -17.53
N LYS A 252 -7.84 -11.88 -18.19
CA LYS A 252 -6.71 -12.79 -18.15
C LYS A 252 -6.06 -12.86 -16.76
N LYS A 253 -5.95 -11.73 -16.06
CA LYS A 253 -5.52 -11.69 -14.66
C LYS A 253 -6.42 -12.57 -13.78
N LYS A 254 -7.74 -12.44 -13.91
CA LYS A 254 -8.72 -13.23 -13.14
C LYS A 254 -8.60 -14.73 -13.42
N GLU A 255 -8.34 -15.13 -14.66
CA GLU A 255 -8.09 -16.52 -15.03
C GLU A 255 -6.86 -17.10 -14.30
N LEU A 256 -5.78 -16.31 -14.22
CA LEU A 256 -4.52 -16.75 -13.61
C LEU A 256 -4.49 -16.65 -12.08
N GLU A 257 -5.44 -15.95 -11.44
CA GLU A 257 -5.52 -15.81 -9.97
C GLU A 257 -5.58 -17.18 -9.25
N ASN A 258 -6.16 -18.20 -9.88
CA ASN A 258 -6.28 -19.55 -9.32
C ASN A 258 -4.95 -20.35 -9.28
N THR A 259 -3.88 -19.83 -9.90
CA THR A 259 -2.57 -20.50 -9.91
C THR A 259 -1.77 -20.33 -8.60
N GLY A 260 -2.30 -19.56 -7.63
CA GLY A 260 -1.65 -19.33 -6.33
C GLY A 260 -0.46 -18.36 -6.36
N LYS A 261 -0.10 -17.82 -7.53
CA LYS A 261 0.93 -16.79 -7.67
C LYS A 261 0.34 -15.39 -7.49
N ARG A 262 1.19 -14.43 -7.09
CA ARG A 262 0.80 -13.10 -6.59
C ARG A 262 0.46 -12.06 -7.65
N GLY A 263 0.54 -12.42 -8.94
CA GLY A 263 0.32 -11.50 -10.07
C GLY A 263 1.42 -11.62 -11.14
N PRO A 264 1.42 -10.73 -12.16
CA PRO A 264 2.41 -10.78 -13.23
C PRO A 264 3.80 -10.39 -12.74
N CYS A 265 4.83 -11.09 -13.23
CA CYS A 265 6.21 -10.78 -12.92
C CYS A 265 6.70 -9.62 -13.77
N ASN A 266 6.78 -8.42 -13.18
CA ASN A 266 7.25 -7.22 -13.90
C ASN A 266 8.67 -7.38 -14.45
N LEU A 267 9.57 -8.05 -13.72
CA LEU A 267 10.95 -8.27 -14.20
C LEU A 267 10.97 -9.19 -15.43
N HIS A 268 10.17 -10.25 -15.43
CA HIS A 268 10.07 -11.14 -16.58
C HIS A 268 9.46 -10.42 -17.79
N PHE A 269 8.29 -9.79 -17.62
CA PHE A 269 7.55 -9.22 -18.75
C PHE A 269 8.06 -7.86 -19.24
N LEU A 270 8.69 -7.06 -18.38
CA LEU A 270 9.12 -5.70 -18.71
C LEU A 270 10.62 -5.46 -18.53
N GLY A 271 11.25 -6.17 -17.59
CA GLY A 271 12.69 -6.08 -17.32
C GLY A 271 13.56 -6.94 -18.24
N GLY A 272 12.96 -7.74 -19.12
CA GLY A 272 13.64 -8.62 -20.06
C GLY A 272 13.87 -10.04 -19.54
N ALA A 273 14.22 -10.18 -18.26
CA ALA A 273 14.35 -11.48 -17.61
C ALA A 273 14.10 -11.38 -16.09
N CYS A 274 13.62 -12.48 -15.51
CA CYS A 274 13.57 -12.66 -14.07
C CYS A 274 14.70 -13.62 -13.66
N SER A 275 15.49 -13.25 -12.66
CA SER A 275 16.63 -14.06 -12.19
C SER A 275 16.21 -15.38 -11.53
N MET A 276 14.93 -15.54 -11.19
CA MET A 276 14.37 -16.76 -10.62
C MET A 276 13.70 -17.61 -11.71
N PRO A 277 13.91 -18.95 -11.73
CA PRO A 277 13.15 -19.84 -12.59
C PRO A 277 11.64 -19.69 -12.36
N ALA A 278 10.84 -19.84 -13.41
CA ALA A 278 9.38 -19.64 -13.35
C ALA A 278 8.68 -20.53 -12.31
N ALA A 279 9.22 -21.73 -12.06
CA ALA A 279 8.72 -22.65 -11.04
C ALA A 279 8.87 -22.10 -9.60
N ASN A 280 9.92 -21.31 -9.36
CA ASN A 280 10.27 -20.78 -8.03
C ASN A 280 9.89 -19.30 -7.86
N CYS A 281 9.47 -18.63 -8.94
CA CYS A 281 9.00 -17.25 -8.87
C CYS A 281 7.55 -17.21 -8.36
N GLN A 282 7.31 -16.37 -7.35
CA GLN A 282 5.97 -16.13 -6.78
C GLN A 282 5.02 -15.37 -7.72
N PHE A 283 5.46 -15.04 -8.93
CA PHE A 283 4.73 -14.25 -9.92
C PHE A 283 4.62 -15.00 -11.26
N TRP A 284 3.60 -14.70 -12.05
CA TRP A 284 3.37 -15.30 -13.37
C TRP A 284 4.46 -14.91 -14.34
N HIS A 285 4.99 -15.89 -15.07
CA HIS A 285 5.93 -15.68 -16.17
C HIS A 285 5.27 -15.98 -17.53
N ASP A 286 4.02 -16.40 -17.51
CA ASP A 286 3.27 -16.93 -18.62
C ASP A 286 1.83 -16.38 -18.63
N GLY A 287 1.14 -16.63 -19.73
CA GLY A 287 -0.27 -16.27 -19.89
C GLY A 287 -0.55 -14.82 -20.31
N PHE A 288 0.46 -13.94 -20.38
CA PHE A 288 0.28 -12.56 -20.86
C PHE A 288 0.86 -12.40 -22.25
N ASP A 289 0.05 -11.87 -23.19
CA ASP A 289 0.51 -11.58 -24.55
C ASP A 289 0.96 -10.13 -24.72
N LYS A 290 1.30 -9.74 -25.96
CA LYS A 290 1.80 -8.39 -26.28
C LYS A 290 0.82 -7.28 -25.87
N VAL A 291 -0.49 -7.55 -25.90
CA VAL A 291 -1.52 -6.58 -25.51
C VAL A 291 -1.54 -6.43 -24.00
N ASP A 292 -1.49 -7.54 -23.26
CA ASP A 292 -1.45 -7.54 -21.80
C ASP A 292 -0.17 -6.88 -21.27
N ILE A 293 0.97 -7.16 -21.91
CA ILE A 293 2.27 -6.55 -21.59
C ILE A 293 2.23 -5.04 -21.84
N ALA A 294 1.55 -4.56 -22.89
CA ALA A 294 1.39 -3.13 -23.13
C ALA A 294 0.57 -2.44 -22.03
N VAL A 295 -0.49 -3.10 -21.54
CA VAL A 295 -1.29 -2.62 -20.40
C VAL A 295 -0.46 -2.63 -19.10
N LEU A 296 0.29 -3.70 -18.83
CA LEU A 296 1.18 -3.80 -17.69
C LEU A 296 2.25 -2.70 -17.71
N LYS A 297 2.89 -2.49 -18.87
CA LYS A 297 3.87 -1.41 -19.09
C LYS A 297 3.26 -0.05 -18.81
N TRP A 298 2.02 0.19 -19.26
CA TRP A 298 1.31 1.43 -19.00
C TRP A 298 1.08 1.63 -17.49
N PHE A 299 0.60 0.62 -16.75
CA PHE A 299 0.42 0.69 -15.30
C PHE A 299 1.74 0.97 -14.56
N MET A 300 2.84 0.36 -15.00
CA MET A 300 4.14 0.55 -14.35
C MET A 300 4.70 1.96 -14.53
N ARG A 301 4.29 2.69 -15.57
CA ARG A 301 4.63 4.12 -15.73
C ARG A 301 3.93 5.02 -14.72
N PHE A 302 2.94 4.53 -13.97
CA PHE A 302 2.35 5.25 -12.84
C PHE A 302 2.99 4.88 -11.50
N GLN A 303 3.92 3.93 -11.47
CA GLN A 303 4.72 3.65 -10.30
C GLN A 303 6.01 4.45 -10.38
N CYS A 304 6.35 5.16 -9.31
CA CYS A 304 7.52 6.02 -9.29
C CYS A 304 8.80 5.19 -9.26
N CYS A 305 9.76 5.58 -10.08
CA CYS A 305 11.13 5.09 -9.99
C CYS A 305 11.80 5.73 -8.77
N ASP A 306 12.42 4.91 -7.91
CA ASP A 306 13.16 5.39 -6.73
C ASP A 306 14.30 6.36 -7.11
N MET A 307 14.88 6.21 -8.32
CA MET A 307 15.92 7.11 -8.85
C MET A 307 15.35 8.34 -9.57
N GLY A 308 14.02 8.38 -9.79
CA GLY A 308 13.29 9.47 -10.42
C GLY A 308 13.98 10.05 -11.68
N PRO A 309 14.14 11.38 -11.79
CA PRO A 309 14.69 12.04 -12.97
C PRO A 309 16.20 11.78 -13.15
N ARG A 310 16.88 11.24 -12.14
CA ARG A 310 18.30 10.85 -12.21
C ARG A 310 18.51 9.45 -12.77
N CYS A 311 17.44 8.66 -12.90
CA CYS A 311 17.55 7.32 -13.47
C CYS A 311 18.13 7.38 -14.88
N ARG A 312 19.06 6.47 -15.19
CA ARG A 312 19.63 6.31 -16.54
C ARG A 312 19.45 4.91 -17.11
N SER A 313 18.85 4.00 -16.35
CA SER A 313 18.62 2.63 -16.80
C SER A 313 17.72 2.59 -18.03
N VAL A 314 18.20 2.07 -19.15
CA VAL A 314 17.38 1.95 -20.37
C VAL A 314 16.24 0.94 -20.22
N SER A 315 16.43 -0.06 -19.36
CA SER A 315 15.45 -1.10 -19.04
C SER A 315 14.43 -0.68 -17.96
N CYS A 316 14.55 0.52 -17.38
CA CYS A 316 13.61 0.97 -16.35
C CYS A 316 12.19 1.13 -16.91
N PHE A 317 11.28 0.31 -16.37
CA PHE A 317 9.86 0.30 -16.72
C PHE A 317 8.97 1.13 -15.79
N TYR A 318 9.53 1.65 -14.69
CA TYR A 318 8.87 2.62 -13.82
C TYR A 318 8.78 4.00 -14.48
N GLY A 319 7.92 4.87 -13.96
CA GLY A 319 7.88 6.26 -14.40
C GLY A 319 8.84 7.16 -13.63
N HIS A 320 9.38 8.15 -14.31
CA HIS A 320 10.36 9.14 -13.84
C HIS A 320 9.76 10.56 -13.81
N ALA A 321 8.63 10.80 -14.47
CA ALA A 321 7.84 12.02 -14.40
C ALA A 321 6.33 11.74 -14.63
N CYS A 322 5.41 12.55 -14.09
CA CYS A 322 3.98 12.47 -14.46
C CYS A 322 3.83 12.91 -15.92
N VAL A 323 3.52 11.96 -16.80
CA VAL A 323 3.31 12.19 -18.25
C VAL A 323 1.88 12.55 -18.62
N ASN A 324 0.93 12.41 -17.69
CA ASN A 324 -0.49 12.59 -17.95
C ASN A 324 -1.04 13.76 -17.15
N PHE A 325 -0.58 14.99 -17.43
CA PHE A 325 -1.13 16.28 -16.96
C PHE A 325 -2.12 16.13 -15.78
N CYS A 326 -1.58 15.66 -14.65
CA CYS A 326 -2.37 14.97 -13.65
C CYS A 326 -3.30 15.99 -12.99
N LYS A 327 -4.62 15.92 -13.23
CA LYS A 327 -5.64 16.77 -12.57
C LYS A 327 -6.21 16.13 -11.29
N GLY A 328 -5.45 15.23 -10.65
CA GLY A 328 -5.88 14.43 -9.50
C GLY A 328 -4.70 13.80 -8.74
N PRO A 329 -4.94 12.99 -7.69
CA PRO A 329 -3.90 12.50 -6.78
C PRO A 329 -2.94 11.55 -7.52
N CYS A 330 -1.74 12.05 -7.76
CA CYS A 330 -0.69 11.38 -8.51
C CYS A 330 0.36 10.84 -7.55
N LYS A 331 0.88 9.63 -7.79
CA LYS A 331 1.91 9.00 -6.96
C LYS A 331 3.27 9.72 -7.03
N PHE A 332 3.47 10.52 -8.07
CA PHE A 332 4.69 11.29 -8.30
C PHE A 332 4.77 12.47 -7.34
N GLY A 333 5.97 12.79 -6.86
CA GLY A 333 6.18 14.01 -6.09
C GLY A 333 5.85 15.27 -6.92
N PRO A 334 5.55 16.42 -6.27
CA PRO A 334 5.28 17.68 -6.96
C PRO A 334 6.39 18.08 -7.95
N GLU A 335 7.64 17.78 -7.63
CA GLU A 335 8.83 18.04 -8.45
C GLU A 335 8.87 17.24 -9.76
N LEU A 336 8.08 16.16 -9.85
CA LEU A 336 7.99 15.30 -11.02
C LEU A 336 6.75 15.62 -11.88
N HIS A 337 6.03 16.70 -11.55
CA HIS A 337 4.93 17.24 -12.33
C HIS A 337 5.37 18.43 -13.16
N GLY A 338 4.82 18.57 -14.36
CA GLY A 338 5.14 19.71 -15.23
C GLY A 338 6.62 19.81 -15.59
N VAL A 339 7.33 18.67 -15.58
CA VAL A 339 8.76 18.63 -15.90
C VAL A 339 8.98 19.25 -17.26
N ASP A 340 9.84 20.27 -17.27
CA ASP A 340 10.17 21.02 -18.46
C ASP A 340 10.75 20.09 -19.52
N ARG A 341 10.17 20.12 -20.72
CA ARG A 341 10.61 19.33 -21.87
C ARG A 341 11.39 20.16 -22.90
N THR A 342 11.68 21.43 -22.61
CA THR A 342 12.52 22.24 -23.50
C THR A 342 13.93 21.69 -23.59
N GLY A 343 14.52 21.76 -24.79
CA GLY A 343 15.86 21.23 -25.05
C GLY A 343 15.98 19.71 -24.90
N GLU A 344 14.89 18.97 -25.17
CA GLU A 344 14.88 17.50 -25.16
C GLU A 344 15.98 16.93 -26.06
N ARG A 345 16.84 16.09 -25.48
CA ARG A 345 17.92 15.40 -26.19
C ARG A 345 18.11 13.98 -25.68
N GLU A 346 18.69 13.13 -26.53
CA GLU A 346 19.06 11.76 -26.16
C GLU A 346 20.46 11.74 -25.56
N VAL A 347 20.62 11.06 -24.42
CA VAL A 347 21.92 10.80 -23.78
C VAL A 347 22.12 9.31 -23.60
N PRO A 348 23.38 8.80 -23.56
CA PRO A 348 23.65 7.41 -23.26
C PRO A 348 23.01 7.00 -21.92
N GLY A 349 22.23 5.94 -21.95
CA GLY A 349 21.68 5.27 -20.79
C GLY A 349 22.66 4.22 -20.25
N LYS A 350 22.34 3.74 -19.05
CA LYS A 350 23.06 2.68 -18.35
C LYS A 350 22.29 1.37 -18.43
#